data_AF-A0A7W3LLP3-F1
#
_entry.id   AF-A0A7W3LLP3-F1
#
_cell.length_a   1.000
_cell.length_b   1.000
_cell.length_c   1.000
_cell.angle_alpha   90.00
_cell.angle_beta   90.00
_cell.angle_gamma   90.00
#
_symmetry.space_group_name_H-M   'P 1'
#
loop_
_entity.id
_entity.type
_entity.pdbx_description
1 polymer ?
#
loop_
_entity_poly.entity_id
_entity_poly.type
_entity_poly.pdbx_seq_one_letter_code
_entity_poly.pdbx_strand_id
1 'polypeptide(L)'
;MTLGIRYAARSDVGMLREGNEDSAYAGSYLLAVADGMGGHVGGEIASAAAIDALRKLDKNLPATELLAALEKTVKAANENLHRIVESDPALQGMGTTLTAMLWAGNQVALVHIGDSRAYLLRDGSLFQITHDHTLVQSLVDEGRISPDEAASHPQRSLLLRALDGRGEVDPDLSLREARVGDRYLLCSDGLSGVVTAETIFQVLTEVADPENAVRQLIDLANRGGGPDNITCVVADVVDLGGQAPQAQAGHAVGAAANTTPPDLTGGPGGPGASDTPAGRAAQLRDTMPQPPVAVDEMPPPAPAPLHEPMAAPGVTVPDTAPGRRRRTARSGGARRWAWLAGALGVTVVGLGAVGFVALENIRSGYYVGEENGKVVLYRGTTQEIPVISLSRKADAKQQPNPSIPVADLPPVQQAAVKAKYEVKGPQAVQDLMNVVCRHAITAEGDKVVVIKGRGQNQCKPEKVMDGQLTLGELPENDQKAIRDGKLALVGRQTAEQELAKLKAHRDQCRDNPSTQGCPQPREGGGRPR
;
A
#
# COMPACT_ATOMS: atom_id res chain seq x y z
N MET A 1 -11.50 3.15 -46.66
CA MET A 1 -11.35 4.26 -45.70
C MET A 1 -10.14 3.95 -44.86
N THR A 2 -9.22 4.90 -44.70
CA THR A 2 -8.04 4.74 -43.85
C THR A 2 -8.32 5.51 -42.58
N LEU A 3 -8.41 4.82 -41.45
CA LEU A 3 -8.67 5.48 -40.18
C LEU A 3 -7.37 6.00 -39.58
N GLY A 4 -7.49 7.10 -38.85
CA GLY A 4 -6.46 7.64 -37.98
C GLY A 4 -7.08 8.13 -36.69
N ILE A 5 -6.21 8.59 -35.79
CA ILE A 5 -6.63 9.19 -34.52
C ILE A 5 -6.08 10.61 -34.40
N ARG A 6 -6.94 11.53 -33.95
CA ARG A 6 -6.53 12.83 -33.43
C ARG A 6 -6.57 12.75 -31.91
N TYR A 7 -5.44 12.98 -31.26
CA TYR A 7 -5.28 12.70 -29.84
C TYR A 7 -4.64 13.84 -29.08
N ALA A 8 -4.79 13.77 -27.76
CA ALA A 8 -4.27 14.67 -26.76
C ALA A 8 -3.88 13.85 -25.53
N ALA A 9 -2.74 14.14 -24.91
CA ALA A 9 -2.35 13.54 -23.63
C ALA A 9 -1.94 14.62 -22.65
N ARG A 10 -2.36 14.47 -21.39
CA ARG A 10 -1.94 15.37 -20.32
C ARG A 10 -1.83 14.62 -19.01
N SER A 11 -0.86 15.04 -18.21
CA SER A 11 -0.60 14.52 -16.88
C SER A 11 -0.35 15.67 -15.93
N ASP A 12 -0.84 15.56 -14.70
CA ASP A 12 -0.76 16.56 -13.64
C ASP A 12 -0.42 15.86 -12.32
N VAL A 13 0.43 16.48 -11.49
CA VAL A 13 0.83 15.91 -10.19
C VAL A 13 -0.37 15.81 -9.23
N GLY A 14 -1.41 16.61 -9.45
CA GLY A 14 -2.48 16.79 -8.47
C GLY A 14 -2.09 17.77 -7.38
N MET A 15 -2.87 17.78 -6.30
CA MET A 15 -2.76 18.76 -5.22
C MET A 15 -2.12 18.20 -3.95
N LEU A 16 -2.08 16.87 -3.78
CA LEU A 16 -1.61 16.24 -2.54
C LEU A 16 -0.31 15.44 -2.69
N ARG A 17 0.10 15.07 -3.91
CA ARG A 17 1.33 14.30 -4.16
C ARG A 17 2.52 15.24 -4.34
N GLU A 18 3.72 14.77 -3.97
CA GLU A 18 4.97 15.55 -4.13
C GLU A 18 5.61 15.40 -5.53
N GLY A 19 5.30 14.29 -6.21
CA GLY A 19 5.83 13.95 -7.52
C GLY A 19 4.78 13.26 -8.39
N ASN A 20 5.10 13.07 -9.66
CA ASN A 20 4.23 12.40 -10.62
C ASN A 20 4.76 11.01 -10.95
N GLU A 21 4.08 9.99 -10.46
CA GLU A 21 4.38 8.59 -10.72
C GLU A 21 3.61 8.04 -11.94
N ASP A 22 2.67 8.80 -12.49
CA ASP A 22 1.99 8.43 -13.73
C ASP A 22 2.87 8.68 -14.95
N SER A 23 2.67 7.83 -15.97
CA SER A 23 3.21 8.00 -17.30
C SER A 23 2.14 7.77 -18.36
N ALA A 24 2.18 8.51 -19.45
CA ALA A 24 1.36 8.21 -20.62
C ALA A 24 2.09 8.51 -21.92
N TYR A 25 1.60 7.89 -23.00
CA TYR A 25 2.08 8.09 -24.36
C TYR A 25 0.91 8.19 -25.33
N ALA A 26 0.98 9.13 -26.25
CA ALA A 26 0.02 9.24 -27.34
C ALA A 26 0.75 9.45 -28.66
N GLY A 27 0.52 8.51 -29.59
CA GLY A 27 1.11 8.46 -30.91
C GLY A 27 0.07 8.13 -31.98
N SER A 28 0.54 7.95 -33.21
CA SER A 28 -0.36 7.77 -34.37
C SER A 28 -1.08 6.42 -34.42
N TYR A 29 -0.51 5.42 -33.75
CA TYR A 29 -0.99 4.05 -33.69
C TYR A 29 -1.15 3.55 -32.26
N LEU A 30 -0.51 4.17 -31.28
CA LEU A 30 -0.50 3.71 -29.89
C LEU A 30 -0.94 4.81 -28.92
N LEU A 31 -1.86 4.46 -28.01
CA LEU A 31 -2.16 5.21 -26.80
C LEU A 31 -1.86 4.34 -25.59
N ALA A 32 -1.28 4.89 -24.54
CA ALA A 32 -1.00 4.16 -23.31
C ALA A 32 -1.03 5.08 -22.08
N VAL A 33 -1.52 4.55 -20.96
CA VAL A 33 -1.46 5.15 -19.63
C VAL A 33 -0.96 4.09 -18.65
N ALA A 34 -0.06 4.47 -17.75
CA ALA A 34 0.50 3.65 -16.71
C ALA A 34 0.56 4.46 -15.41
N ASP A 35 -0.10 3.98 -14.38
CA ASP A 35 -0.11 4.57 -13.03
C ASP A 35 0.95 3.88 -12.19
N GLY A 36 1.98 4.62 -11.76
CA GLY A 36 3.12 4.09 -11.03
C GLY A 36 2.86 4.04 -9.54
N MET A 37 3.22 2.92 -8.92
CA MET A 37 3.16 2.74 -7.47
C MET A 37 4.48 2.22 -6.92
N GLY A 38 4.84 2.66 -5.72
CA GLY A 38 5.91 2.03 -4.94
C GLY A 38 6.84 3.01 -4.26
N GLY A 39 6.38 3.60 -3.14
CA GLY A 39 7.20 4.40 -2.22
C GLY A 39 8.09 5.45 -2.91
N HIS A 40 9.14 5.92 -2.23
CA HIS A 40 10.12 6.91 -2.68
C HIS A 40 10.08 7.33 -4.17
N VAL A 41 10.68 6.52 -5.07
CA VAL A 41 10.83 6.80 -6.51
C VAL A 41 10.46 5.58 -7.38
N GLY A 42 9.92 4.53 -6.77
CA GLY A 42 9.67 3.26 -7.47
C GLY A 42 8.56 3.37 -8.50
N GLY A 43 7.50 4.13 -8.22
CA GLY A 43 6.38 4.31 -9.13
C GLY A 43 6.77 5.03 -10.41
N GLU A 44 7.51 6.14 -10.30
CA GLU A 44 8.04 6.91 -11.44
C GLU A 44 8.83 6.01 -12.41
N ILE A 45 9.75 5.21 -11.86
CA ILE A 45 10.60 4.30 -12.65
C ILE A 45 9.74 3.22 -13.31
N ALA A 46 8.79 2.64 -12.58
CA ALA A 46 7.98 1.53 -13.06
C ALA A 46 7.07 1.95 -14.22
N SER A 47 6.32 3.05 -14.06
CA SER A 47 5.41 3.55 -15.10
C SER A 47 6.16 4.01 -16.35
N ALA A 48 7.28 4.72 -16.17
CA ALA A 48 8.10 5.19 -17.28
C ALA A 48 8.70 4.02 -18.07
N ALA A 49 9.22 3.00 -17.38
CA ALA A 49 9.77 1.80 -18.02
C ALA A 49 8.70 1.03 -18.83
N ALA A 50 7.46 0.94 -18.32
CA ALA A 50 6.35 0.32 -19.05
C ALA A 50 6.01 1.10 -20.32
N ILE A 51 5.84 2.42 -20.23
CA ILE A 51 5.55 3.27 -21.40
C ILE A 51 6.69 3.24 -22.43
N ASP A 52 7.95 3.25 -21.98
CA ASP A 52 9.12 3.18 -22.87
C ASP A 52 9.25 1.84 -23.60
N ALA A 53 8.76 0.76 -23.01
CA ALA A 53 8.64 -0.52 -23.70
C ALA A 53 7.57 -0.45 -24.81
N LEU A 54 6.41 0.12 -24.50
CA LEU A 54 5.27 0.18 -25.41
C LEU A 54 5.45 1.15 -26.56
N ARG A 55 6.08 2.32 -26.38
CA ARG A 55 6.22 3.34 -27.44
C ARG A 55 6.87 2.82 -28.73
N LYS A 56 7.65 1.74 -28.65
CA LYS A 56 8.26 1.04 -29.81
C LYS A 56 7.24 0.38 -30.73
N LEU A 57 6.00 0.21 -30.25
CA LEU A 57 4.86 -0.29 -31.01
C LEU A 57 4.11 0.81 -31.76
N ASP A 58 4.46 2.10 -31.60
CA ASP A 58 3.82 3.21 -32.33
C ASP A 58 4.26 3.25 -33.80
N LYS A 59 3.84 2.24 -34.55
CA LYS A 59 4.13 2.03 -35.96
C LYS A 59 3.02 1.22 -36.58
N ASN A 60 2.91 1.31 -37.90
CA ASN A 60 1.95 0.50 -38.64
C ASN A 60 2.30 -0.99 -38.50
N LEU A 61 1.39 -1.76 -37.91
CA LEU A 61 1.48 -3.21 -37.74
C LEU A 61 0.29 -3.90 -38.42
N PRO A 62 0.45 -5.14 -38.90
CA PRO A 62 -0.68 -5.93 -39.37
C PRO A 62 -1.68 -6.19 -38.23
N ALA A 63 -2.97 -6.11 -38.54
CA ALA A 63 -4.07 -6.43 -37.65
C ALA A 63 -3.91 -7.77 -36.91
N THR A 64 -3.40 -8.80 -37.60
CA THR A 64 -3.17 -10.14 -37.05
C THR A 64 -2.06 -10.21 -36.00
N GLU A 65 -1.18 -9.21 -35.94
CA GLU A 65 -0.05 -9.18 -35.02
C GLU A 65 -0.31 -8.34 -33.77
N LEU A 66 -1.38 -7.53 -33.75
CA LEU A 66 -1.63 -6.54 -32.70
C LEU A 66 -1.63 -7.14 -31.28
N LEU A 67 -2.44 -8.18 -31.04
CA LEU A 67 -2.57 -8.81 -29.73
C LEU A 67 -1.24 -9.45 -29.29
N ALA A 68 -0.59 -10.18 -30.18
CA ALA A 68 0.69 -10.83 -29.89
C ALA A 68 1.81 -9.81 -29.62
N ALA A 69 1.81 -8.68 -30.33
CA ALA A 69 2.76 -7.59 -30.14
C ALA A 69 2.58 -6.91 -28.78
N LEU A 70 1.33 -6.65 -28.36
CA LEU A 70 1.01 -6.12 -27.04
C LEU A 70 1.40 -7.13 -25.95
N GLU A 71 0.94 -8.37 -26.03
CA GLU A 71 1.23 -9.41 -25.03
C GLU A 71 2.73 -9.59 -24.82
N LYS A 72 3.50 -9.74 -25.91
CA LYS A 72 4.95 -9.88 -25.86
C LYS A 72 5.62 -8.66 -25.23
N THR A 73 5.18 -7.45 -25.58
CA THR A 73 5.76 -6.22 -25.06
C THR A 73 5.45 -6.02 -23.59
N VAL A 74 4.25 -6.37 -23.13
CA VAL A 74 3.88 -6.31 -21.70
C VAL A 74 4.69 -7.31 -20.88
N LYS A 75 4.85 -8.55 -21.36
CA LYS A 75 5.72 -9.53 -20.69
C LYS A 75 7.17 -9.06 -20.61
N ALA A 76 7.72 -8.52 -21.71
CA ALA A 76 9.06 -7.95 -21.73
C ALA A 76 9.20 -6.72 -20.80
N ALA A 77 8.15 -5.90 -20.68
CA ALA A 77 8.13 -4.79 -19.73
C ALA A 77 8.18 -5.31 -18.28
N ASN A 78 7.40 -6.33 -17.94
CA ASN A 78 7.44 -6.95 -16.61
C ASN A 78 8.82 -7.58 -16.30
N GLU A 79 9.41 -8.30 -17.26
CA GLU A 79 10.77 -8.83 -17.13
C GLU A 79 11.83 -7.72 -16.98
N ASN A 80 11.61 -6.56 -17.58
CA ASN A 80 12.48 -5.40 -17.39
C ASN A 80 12.34 -4.82 -15.98
N LEU A 81 11.11 -4.70 -15.45
CA LEU A 81 10.87 -4.30 -14.07
C LEU A 81 11.52 -5.27 -13.08
N HIS A 82 11.42 -6.58 -13.34
CA HIS A 82 12.10 -7.60 -12.54
C HIS A 82 13.60 -7.34 -12.44
N ARG A 83 14.27 -7.10 -13.57
CA ARG A 83 15.71 -6.81 -13.61
C ARG A 83 16.07 -5.50 -12.89
N ILE A 84 15.22 -4.48 -12.96
CA ILE A 84 15.42 -3.23 -12.22
C ILE A 84 15.37 -3.49 -10.72
N VAL A 85 14.34 -4.21 -10.23
CA VAL A 85 14.21 -4.57 -8.81
C VAL A 85 15.35 -5.48 -8.33
N GLU A 86 15.83 -6.39 -9.18
CA GLU A 86 16.97 -7.25 -8.87
C GLU A 86 18.28 -6.44 -8.73
N SER A 87 18.45 -5.40 -9.56
CA SER A 87 19.63 -4.53 -9.51
C SER A 87 19.63 -3.54 -8.35
N ASP A 88 18.45 -3.13 -7.86
CA ASP A 88 18.29 -2.25 -6.72
C ASP A 88 17.16 -2.73 -5.79
N PRO A 89 17.51 -3.48 -4.71
CA PRO A 89 16.53 -3.94 -3.74
C PRO A 89 15.75 -2.83 -3.01
N ALA A 90 16.20 -1.57 -3.07
CA ALA A 90 15.42 -0.46 -2.51
C ALA A 90 14.13 -0.18 -3.31
N LEU A 91 14.05 -0.66 -4.56
CA LEU A 91 12.87 -0.58 -5.42
C LEU A 91 11.91 -1.76 -5.22
N GLN A 92 12.12 -2.58 -4.19
CA GLN A 92 11.19 -3.67 -3.84
C GLN A 92 9.80 -3.14 -3.56
N GLY A 93 8.81 -3.71 -4.25
CA GLY A 93 7.42 -3.28 -4.17
C GLY A 93 7.05 -2.17 -5.15
N MET A 94 7.96 -1.76 -6.04
CA MET A 94 7.57 -0.96 -7.21
C MET A 94 6.67 -1.77 -8.14
N GLY A 95 5.75 -1.07 -8.79
CA GLY A 95 4.94 -1.61 -9.85
C GLY A 95 4.17 -0.53 -10.55
N THR A 96 3.41 -0.90 -11.58
CA THR A 96 2.58 0.04 -12.31
C THR A 96 1.37 -0.65 -12.91
N THR A 97 0.27 0.08 -13.05
CA THR A 97 -0.82 -0.33 -13.93
C THR A 97 -0.40 -0.12 -15.38
N LEU A 98 -1.14 -0.71 -16.32
CA LEU A 98 -0.94 -0.46 -17.73
C LEU A 98 -2.24 -0.65 -18.50
N THR A 99 -2.69 0.39 -19.17
CA THR A 99 -3.77 0.34 -20.14
C THR A 99 -3.30 0.93 -21.45
N ALA A 100 -3.37 0.15 -22.53
CA ALA A 100 -2.91 0.61 -23.83
C ALA A 100 -3.77 0.11 -24.98
N MET A 101 -3.87 0.94 -26.02
CA MET A 101 -4.63 0.68 -27.23
C MET A 101 -3.74 0.85 -28.46
N LEU A 102 -3.77 -0.14 -29.35
CA LEU A 102 -2.93 -0.21 -30.55
C LEU A 102 -3.79 -0.41 -31.80
N TRP A 103 -3.63 0.47 -32.78
CA TRP A 103 -4.44 0.54 -34.00
C TRP A 103 -3.78 -0.14 -35.20
N ALA A 104 -4.57 -0.89 -35.97
CA ALA A 104 -4.31 -1.24 -37.35
C ALA A 104 -5.59 -1.04 -38.18
N GLY A 105 -5.68 0.07 -38.90
CA GLY A 105 -6.87 0.42 -39.66
C GLY A 105 -8.10 0.56 -38.76
N ASN A 106 -9.13 -0.27 -38.95
CA ASN A 106 -10.33 -0.30 -38.12
C ASN A 106 -10.27 -1.27 -36.94
N GLN A 107 -9.14 -1.95 -36.74
CA GLN A 107 -8.97 -2.83 -35.59
C GLN A 107 -8.13 -2.16 -34.51
N VAL A 108 -8.57 -2.33 -33.27
CA VAL A 108 -7.89 -1.82 -32.08
C VAL A 108 -7.70 -2.95 -31.10
N ALA A 109 -6.45 -3.25 -30.78
CA ALA A 109 -6.14 -4.16 -29.68
C ALA A 109 -6.01 -3.34 -28.39
N LEU A 110 -6.69 -3.78 -27.33
CA LEU A 110 -6.63 -3.24 -25.99
C LEU A 110 -5.91 -4.24 -25.10
N VAL A 111 -4.92 -3.76 -24.34
CA VAL A 111 -4.30 -4.48 -23.23
C VAL A 111 -4.53 -3.72 -21.93
N HIS A 112 -4.86 -4.42 -20.86
CA HIS A 112 -5.18 -3.80 -19.58
C HIS A 112 -4.71 -4.65 -18.39
N ILE A 113 -4.07 -3.99 -17.44
CA ILE A 113 -3.77 -4.53 -16.11
C ILE A 113 -3.76 -3.42 -15.06
N GLY A 114 -4.55 -3.57 -14.00
CA GLY A 114 -4.63 -2.60 -12.90
C GLY A 114 -6.00 -1.96 -12.85
N ASP A 115 -6.08 -0.70 -12.42
CA ASP A 115 -7.33 0.07 -12.28
C ASP A 115 -7.33 1.39 -13.05
N SER A 116 -6.29 1.66 -13.83
CA SER A 116 -6.39 2.60 -14.95
C SER A 116 -7.52 2.17 -15.90
N ARG A 117 -8.28 3.12 -16.44
CA ARG A 117 -9.48 2.81 -17.22
C ARG A 117 -9.36 3.26 -18.66
N ALA A 118 -10.01 2.50 -19.55
CA ALA A 118 -10.34 2.98 -20.89
C ALA A 118 -11.86 3.06 -21.08
N TYR A 119 -12.31 4.13 -21.71
CA TYR A 119 -13.69 4.39 -22.07
C TYR A 119 -13.84 4.60 -23.59
N LEU A 120 -15.01 4.24 -24.11
CA LEU A 120 -15.46 4.50 -25.47
C LEU A 120 -16.75 5.32 -25.42
N LEU A 121 -16.73 6.50 -26.01
CA LEU A 121 -17.92 7.27 -26.35
C LEU A 121 -18.30 6.93 -27.79
N ARG A 122 -19.46 6.28 -27.96
CA ARG A 122 -20.02 5.91 -29.27
C ARG A 122 -21.53 6.08 -29.24
N ASP A 123 -22.09 6.62 -30.32
CA ASP A 123 -23.53 6.78 -30.50
C ASP A 123 -24.23 7.48 -29.31
N GLY A 124 -23.53 8.47 -28.71
CA GLY A 124 -24.04 9.24 -27.57
C GLY A 124 -24.05 8.51 -26.22
N SER A 125 -23.35 7.38 -26.10
CA SER A 125 -23.23 6.63 -24.84
C SER A 125 -21.76 6.38 -24.47
N LEU A 126 -21.44 6.49 -23.18
CA LEU A 126 -20.11 6.18 -22.64
C LEU A 126 -20.07 4.75 -22.11
N PHE A 127 -19.07 3.99 -22.54
CA PHE A 127 -18.85 2.61 -22.11
C PHE A 127 -17.45 2.50 -21.51
N GLN A 128 -17.34 2.01 -20.27
CA GLN A 128 -16.06 1.53 -19.76
C GLN A 128 -15.72 0.21 -20.48
N ILE A 129 -14.56 0.14 -21.12
CA ILE A 129 -14.14 -1.00 -21.94
C ILE A 129 -13.02 -1.83 -21.29
N THR A 130 -12.55 -1.42 -20.12
CA THR A 130 -11.66 -2.16 -19.21
C THR A 130 -12.43 -2.60 -17.97
N HIS A 131 -11.91 -3.60 -17.27
CA HIS A 131 -12.48 -4.11 -16.03
C HIS A 131 -11.43 -3.98 -14.93
N ASP A 132 -11.71 -3.22 -13.87
CA ASP A 132 -10.69 -2.89 -12.87
C ASP A 132 -10.19 -4.13 -12.12
N HIS A 133 -8.87 -4.24 -11.93
CA HIS A 133 -8.25 -5.32 -11.18
C HIS A 133 -8.09 -4.96 -9.69
N THR A 134 -9.15 -4.42 -9.08
CA THR A 134 -9.17 -4.04 -7.66
C THR A 134 -9.91 -5.07 -6.82
N LEU A 135 -9.61 -5.09 -5.52
CA LEU A 135 -10.34 -5.92 -4.56
C LEU A 135 -11.84 -5.62 -4.60
N VAL A 136 -12.22 -4.35 -4.65
CA VAL A 136 -13.64 -3.96 -4.65
C VAL A 136 -14.36 -4.39 -5.91
N GLN A 137 -13.70 -4.35 -7.06
CA GLN A 137 -14.29 -4.86 -8.30
C GLN A 137 -14.55 -6.36 -8.19
N SER A 138 -13.62 -7.14 -7.65
CA SER A 138 -13.84 -8.57 -7.39
C SER A 138 -15.00 -8.83 -6.43
N LEU A 139 -15.15 -8.00 -5.38
CA LEU A 139 -16.28 -8.11 -4.45
C LEU A 139 -17.62 -7.77 -5.13
N VAL A 140 -17.64 -6.81 -6.06
CA VAL A 140 -18.81 -6.49 -6.87
C VAL A 140 -19.16 -7.65 -7.80
N ASP A 141 -18.17 -8.22 -8.48
CA ASP A 141 -18.36 -9.36 -9.40
C ASP A 141 -18.90 -10.60 -8.67
N GLU A 142 -18.46 -10.82 -7.42
CA GLU A 142 -18.95 -11.86 -6.52
C GLU A 142 -20.36 -11.55 -5.94
N GLY A 143 -20.90 -10.35 -6.19
CA GLY A 143 -22.18 -9.89 -5.62
C GLY A 143 -22.15 -9.67 -4.11
N ARG A 144 -20.96 -9.48 -3.53
CA ARG A 144 -20.76 -9.28 -2.09
C ARG A 144 -20.96 -7.84 -1.65
N ILE A 145 -20.71 -6.90 -2.55
CA ILE A 145 -21.01 -5.48 -2.38
C ILE A 145 -21.65 -4.94 -3.66
N SER A 146 -22.43 -3.88 -3.52
CA SER A 146 -22.94 -3.12 -4.66
C SER A 146 -21.87 -2.19 -5.26
N PRO A 147 -22.04 -1.75 -6.52
CA PRO A 147 -21.16 -0.74 -7.12
C PRO A 147 -21.07 0.56 -6.30
N ASP A 148 -22.17 1.00 -5.69
CA ASP A 148 -22.21 2.21 -4.86
C ASP A 148 -21.39 2.04 -3.57
N GLU A 149 -21.45 0.86 -2.95
CA GLU A 149 -20.62 0.52 -1.79
C GLU A 149 -19.14 0.45 -2.15
N ALA A 150 -18.80 -0.07 -3.34
CA ALA A 150 -17.42 -0.14 -3.83
C ALA A 150 -16.76 1.24 -3.92
N ALA A 151 -17.50 2.26 -4.38
CA ALA A 151 -16.98 3.63 -4.51
C ALA A 151 -16.57 4.26 -3.17
N SER A 152 -17.24 3.90 -2.07
CA SER A 152 -16.95 4.42 -0.72
C SER A 152 -16.09 3.48 0.12
N HIS A 153 -15.69 2.33 -0.42
CA HIS A 153 -14.97 1.30 0.33
C HIS A 153 -13.56 1.79 0.73
N PRO A 154 -13.09 1.49 1.97
CA PRO A 154 -11.76 1.92 2.43
C PRO A 154 -10.60 1.33 1.61
N GLN A 155 -10.80 0.16 1.01
CA GLN A 155 -9.80 -0.54 0.19
C GLN A 155 -10.11 -0.46 -1.31
N ARG A 156 -10.78 0.60 -1.78
CA ARG A 156 -11.16 0.74 -3.20
C ARG A 156 -9.97 0.77 -4.17
N SER A 157 -8.84 1.34 -3.76
CA SER A 157 -7.60 1.39 -4.55
C SER A 157 -6.67 0.20 -4.31
N LEU A 158 -7.13 -0.87 -3.65
CA LEU A 158 -6.29 -2.05 -3.45
C LEU A 158 -6.25 -2.90 -4.72
N LEU A 159 -5.14 -2.82 -5.45
CA LEU A 159 -4.87 -3.60 -6.65
C LEU A 159 -4.64 -5.10 -6.34
N LEU A 160 -5.23 -5.96 -7.16
CA LEU A 160 -5.00 -7.41 -7.19
C LEU A 160 -4.04 -7.82 -8.31
N ARG A 161 -3.97 -7.05 -9.40
CA ARG A 161 -3.07 -7.30 -10.53
C ARG A 161 -2.40 -6.00 -10.97
N ALA A 162 -1.09 -6.04 -11.17
CA ALA A 162 -0.27 -4.94 -11.70
C ALA A 162 1.01 -5.50 -12.33
N LEU A 163 1.77 -4.65 -13.02
CA LEU A 163 3.14 -4.96 -13.45
C LEU A 163 4.11 -4.62 -12.32
N ASP A 164 4.52 -5.61 -11.53
CA ASP A 164 5.42 -5.43 -10.38
C ASP A 164 6.77 -6.15 -10.54
N GLY A 165 7.02 -6.72 -11.72
CA GLY A 165 8.22 -7.50 -11.99
C GLY A 165 8.25 -8.85 -11.28
N ARG A 166 7.13 -9.33 -10.71
CA ARG A 166 7.08 -10.62 -10.01
C ARG A 166 6.23 -11.61 -10.81
N GLY A 167 6.77 -12.83 -10.95
CA GLY A 167 6.05 -13.94 -11.56
C GLY A 167 5.65 -13.71 -13.02
N GLU A 168 4.73 -14.56 -13.49
CA GLU A 168 4.10 -14.39 -14.80
C GLU A 168 2.96 -13.39 -14.71
N VAL A 169 2.84 -12.53 -15.73
CA VAL A 169 1.74 -11.57 -15.85
C VAL A 169 0.77 -12.05 -16.91
N ASP A 170 -0.51 -12.01 -16.56
CA ASP A 170 -1.64 -12.31 -17.45
C ASP A 170 -2.53 -11.06 -17.59
N PRO A 171 -2.24 -10.18 -18.56
CA PRO A 171 -3.02 -8.98 -18.79
C PRO A 171 -4.29 -9.28 -19.60
N ASP A 172 -5.33 -8.49 -19.38
CA ASP A 172 -6.57 -8.62 -20.14
C ASP A 172 -6.35 -8.09 -21.56
N LEU A 173 -6.59 -8.94 -22.56
CA LEU A 173 -6.38 -8.64 -23.97
C LEU A 173 -7.70 -8.75 -24.75
N SER A 174 -8.03 -7.73 -25.53
CA SER A 174 -9.23 -7.76 -26.38
C SER A 174 -9.00 -7.06 -27.72
N LEU A 175 -9.64 -7.57 -28.77
CA LEU A 175 -9.67 -6.95 -30.09
C LEU A 175 -11.03 -6.29 -30.31
N ARG A 176 -11.03 -5.04 -30.76
CA ARG A 176 -12.22 -4.21 -30.94
C ARG A 176 -12.22 -3.58 -32.33
N GLU A 177 -13.40 -3.20 -32.80
CA GLU A 177 -13.58 -2.45 -34.04
C GLU A 177 -13.71 -0.96 -33.73
N ALA A 178 -12.87 -0.13 -34.36
CA ALA A 178 -12.97 1.33 -34.36
C ALA A 178 -13.80 1.82 -35.56
N ARG A 179 -14.58 2.86 -35.32
CA ARG A 179 -15.48 3.53 -36.27
C ARG A 179 -15.21 5.02 -36.26
N VAL A 180 -15.38 5.66 -37.40
CA VAL A 180 -15.29 7.12 -37.50
C VAL A 180 -16.29 7.75 -36.54
N GLY A 181 -15.85 8.73 -35.77
CA GLY A 181 -16.65 9.40 -34.75
C GLY A 181 -16.57 8.77 -33.36
N ASP A 182 -15.93 7.61 -33.21
CA ASP A 182 -15.59 7.10 -31.88
C ASP A 182 -14.64 8.05 -31.17
N ARG A 183 -14.85 8.20 -29.86
CA ARG A 183 -13.93 8.89 -28.97
C ARG A 183 -13.51 7.97 -27.84
N TYR A 184 -12.20 7.82 -27.66
CA TYR A 184 -11.60 7.04 -26.59
C TYR A 184 -11.03 7.95 -25.50
N LEU A 185 -11.12 7.50 -24.26
CA LEU A 185 -10.44 8.10 -23.11
C LEU A 185 -9.67 6.99 -22.40
N LEU A 186 -8.37 7.17 -22.17
CA LEU A 186 -7.60 6.39 -21.20
C LEU A 186 -7.29 7.30 -20.01
N CYS A 187 -7.37 6.80 -18.78
CA CYS A 187 -7.02 7.58 -17.60
C CYS A 187 -6.51 6.75 -16.42
N SER A 188 -5.69 7.36 -15.57
CA SER A 188 -5.34 6.82 -14.24
C SER A 188 -6.52 6.91 -13.27
N ASP A 189 -6.40 6.27 -12.12
CA ASP A 189 -7.45 6.28 -11.09
C ASP A 189 -7.63 7.69 -10.49
N GLY A 190 -6.60 8.54 -10.52
CA GLY A 190 -6.67 9.93 -10.06
C GLY A 190 -7.69 10.79 -10.81
N LEU A 191 -8.06 10.43 -12.05
CA LEU A 191 -9.23 11.03 -12.71
C LEU A 191 -10.53 10.38 -12.22
N SER A 192 -10.67 9.07 -12.39
CA SER A 192 -11.94 8.37 -12.21
C SER A 192 -12.35 8.16 -10.74
N GLY A 193 -11.42 8.34 -9.81
CA GLY A 193 -11.64 8.30 -8.37
C GLY A 193 -12.28 9.56 -7.79
N VAL A 194 -12.24 10.68 -8.53
CA VAL A 194 -12.86 11.97 -8.10
C VAL A 194 -13.83 12.55 -9.11
N VAL A 195 -13.69 12.25 -10.40
CA VAL A 195 -14.61 12.68 -11.46
C VAL A 195 -15.52 11.52 -11.84
N THR A 196 -16.83 11.73 -11.69
CA THR A 196 -17.84 10.69 -11.97
C THR A 196 -17.95 10.38 -13.47
N ALA A 197 -18.46 9.19 -13.81
CA ALA A 197 -18.67 8.77 -15.19
C ALA A 197 -19.63 9.71 -15.95
N GLU A 198 -20.63 10.29 -15.27
CA GLU A 198 -21.55 11.26 -15.87
C GLU A 198 -20.83 12.56 -16.24
N THR A 199 -19.93 13.02 -15.37
CA THR A 199 -19.13 14.23 -15.62
C THR A 199 -18.13 13.98 -16.76
N ILE A 200 -17.49 12.81 -16.77
CA ILE A 200 -16.62 12.38 -17.89
C ILE A 200 -17.42 12.36 -19.19
N PHE A 201 -18.60 11.73 -19.19
CA PHE A 201 -19.49 11.67 -20.35
C PHE A 201 -19.84 13.07 -20.86
N GLN A 202 -20.20 14.00 -19.97
CA GLN A 202 -20.52 15.37 -20.34
C GLN A 202 -19.34 16.06 -21.03
N VAL A 203 -18.14 15.98 -20.46
CA VAL A 203 -16.94 16.62 -21.03
C VAL A 203 -16.59 16.01 -22.38
N LEU A 204 -16.58 14.69 -22.49
CA LEU A 204 -16.25 14.00 -23.75
C LEU A 204 -17.31 14.29 -24.84
N THR A 205 -18.54 14.63 -24.48
CA THR A 205 -19.62 14.97 -25.42
C THR A 205 -19.57 16.44 -25.84
N GLU A 206 -19.39 17.36 -24.90
CA GLU A 206 -19.50 18.81 -25.16
C GLU A 206 -18.21 19.42 -25.72
N VAL A 207 -17.05 18.87 -25.38
CA VAL A 207 -15.75 19.48 -25.73
C VAL A 207 -15.18 18.80 -26.98
N ALA A 208 -15.39 19.40 -28.14
CA ALA A 208 -15.02 18.77 -29.42
C ALA A 208 -13.50 18.59 -29.64
N ASP A 209 -12.66 19.40 -29.01
CA ASP A 209 -11.20 19.33 -29.18
C ASP A 209 -10.53 18.48 -28.09
N PRO A 210 -9.77 17.42 -28.44
CA PRO A 210 -9.11 16.54 -27.47
C PRO A 210 -8.24 17.29 -26.47
N GLU A 211 -7.53 18.35 -26.89
CA GLU A 211 -6.65 19.10 -25.99
C GLU A 211 -7.40 19.91 -24.95
N ASN A 212 -8.54 20.47 -25.34
CA ASN A 212 -9.43 21.13 -24.39
C ASN A 212 -10.11 20.10 -23.48
N ALA A 213 -10.44 18.91 -23.98
CA ALA A 213 -11.06 17.85 -23.20
C ALA A 213 -10.13 17.33 -22.09
N VAL A 214 -8.88 16.95 -22.41
CA VAL A 214 -7.91 16.51 -21.37
C VAL A 214 -7.63 17.63 -20.35
N ARG A 215 -7.60 18.89 -20.80
CA ARG A 215 -7.43 20.04 -19.89
C ARG A 215 -8.59 20.16 -18.92
N GLN A 216 -9.82 20.11 -19.44
CA GLN A 216 -11.02 20.25 -18.62
C GLN A 216 -11.20 19.06 -17.66
N LEU A 217 -10.87 17.84 -18.07
CA LEU A 217 -10.91 16.66 -17.20
C LEU A 217 -9.93 16.79 -16.02
N ILE A 218 -8.69 17.22 -16.28
CA ILE A 218 -7.70 17.47 -15.23
C ILE A 218 -8.14 18.60 -14.31
N ASP A 219 -8.65 19.70 -14.86
CA ASP A 219 -9.13 20.83 -14.05
C ASP A 219 -10.29 20.41 -13.13
N LEU A 220 -11.18 19.53 -13.60
CA LEU A 220 -12.27 18.98 -12.79
C LEU A 220 -11.76 18.05 -11.69
N ALA A 221 -10.80 17.17 -11.99
CA ALA A 221 -10.19 16.30 -10.99
C ALA A 221 -9.49 17.11 -9.89
N ASN A 222 -8.75 18.15 -10.28
CA ASN A 222 -8.11 19.07 -9.35
C ASN A 222 -9.12 19.88 -8.52
N ARG A 223 -10.26 20.28 -9.10
CA ARG A 223 -11.37 20.90 -8.33
C ARG A 223 -12.03 19.92 -7.35
N GLY A 224 -12.01 18.62 -7.66
CA GLY A 224 -12.40 17.53 -6.76
C GLY A 224 -11.43 17.28 -5.60
N GLY A 225 -10.36 18.08 -5.50
CA GLY A 225 -9.35 18.01 -4.45
C GLY A 225 -8.01 17.45 -4.90
N GLY A 226 -7.91 16.89 -6.11
CA GLY A 226 -6.66 16.36 -6.69
C GLY A 226 -5.86 15.46 -5.73
N PRO A 227 -6.47 14.40 -5.17
CA PRO A 227 -5.82 13.59 -4.15
C PRO A 227 -4.66 12.73 -4.67
N ASP A 228 -4.59 12.54 -5.99
CA ASP A 228 -3.60 11.71 -6.67
C ASP A 228 -3.03 12.38 -7.93
N ASN A 229 -2.05 11.73 -8.55
CA ASN A 229 -1.61 12.03 -9.90
C ASN A 229 -2.76 11.81 -10.90
N ILE A 230 -2.92 12.73 -11.84
CA ILE A 230 -4.06 12.72 -12.78
C ILE A 230 -3.51 12.68 -14.19
N THR A 231 -3.70 11.56 -14.87
CA THR A 231 -3.24 11.39 -16.25
C THR A 231 -4.37 10.91 -17.13
N CYS A 232 -4.52 11.53 -18.30
CA CYS A 232 -5.49 11.07 -19.28
C CYS A 232 -5.07 11.34 -20.72
N VAL A 233 -5.58 10.51 -21.62
CA VAL A 233 -5.40 10.58 -23.06
C VAL A 233 -6.77 10.53 -23.72
N VAL A 234 -7.10 11.51 -24.56
CA VAL A 234 -8.33 11.53 -25.35
C VAL A 234 -7.98 11.38 -26.82
N ALA A 235 -8.71 10.52 -27.54
CA ALA A 235 -8.48 10.30 -28.97
C ALA A 235 -9.78 10.16 -29.77
N ASP A 236 -9.86 10.89 -30.88
CA ASP A 236 -10.96 10.84 -31.85
C ASP A 236 -10.58 10.00 -33.05
N VAL A 237 -11.40 9.04 -33.42
CA VAL A 237 -11.25 8.28 -34.66
C VAL A 237 -11.78 9.09 -35.83
N VAL A 238 -10.89 9.40 -36.77
CA VAL A 238 -11.17 10.22 -37.96
C VAL A 238 -10.89 9.43 -39.24
N ASP A 239 -11.61 9.74 -40.32
CA ASP A 239 -11.27 9.24 -41.65
C ASP A 239 -10.17 10.12 -42.26
N LEU A 240 -9.06 9.49 -42.65
CA LEU A 240 -7.92 10.14 -43.32
C LEU A 240 -8.07 10.15 -44.84
N GLY A 241 -9.21 9.71 -45.39
CA GLY A 241 -9.49 9.83 -46.82
C GLY A 241 -8.53 9.03 -47.71
N GLY A 242 -7.99 7.91 -47.20
CA GLY A 242 -7.04 7.07 -47.93
C GLY A 242 -5.56 7.39 -47.67
N GLN A 243 -5.25 8.47 -46.95
CA GLN A 243 -3.88 8.82 -46.57
C GLN A 243 -3.46 8.01 -45.33
N ALA A 244 -2.21 7.55 -45.32
CA ALA A 244 -1.65 6.96 -44.10
C ALA A 244 -1.59 8.03 -42.99
N PRO A 245 -1.74 7.65 -41.71
CA PRO A 245 -1.47 8.55 -40.60
C PRO A 245 -0.11 9.20 -40.80
N GLN A 246 -0.07 10.54 -40.79
CA GLN A 246 1.21 11.24 -40.83
C GLN A 246 1.98 10.81 -39.59
N ALA A 247 3.22 10.35 -39.78
CA ALA A 247 4.12 9.98 -38.68
C ALA A 247 4.53 11.25 -37.92
N GLN A 248 3.60 11.81 -37.13
CA GLN A 248 3.92 12.75 -36.08
C GLN A 248 4.57 11.96 -34.96
N ALA A 249 5.70 12.46 -34.45
CA ALA A 249 6.34 11.85 -33.30
C ALA A 249 5.35 11.86 -32.14
N GLY A 250 4.92 10.68 -31.69
CA GLY A 250 4.11 10.57 -30.49
C GLY A 250 4.84 11.19 -29.30
N HIS A 251 4.09 11.68 -28.32
CA HIS A 251 4.63 12.39 -27.17
C HIS A 251 4.31 11.63 -25.89
N ALA A 252 5.28 11.61 -24.98
CA ALA A 252 5.11 11.10 -23.63
C ALA A 252 4.81 12.26 -22.67
N VAL A 253 4.00 11.99 -21.64
CA VAL A 253 3.66 12.91 -20.55
C VAL A 253 3.85 12.21 -19.20
N GLY A 254 3.91 12.98 -18.11
CA GLY A 254 4.18 12.45 -16.77
C GLY A 254 5.65 12.08 -16.60
N ALA A 255 5.94 11.04 -15.83
CA ALA A 255 7.29 10.55 -15.58
C ALA A 255 8.04 10.16 -16.87
N ALA A 256 7.36 9.53 -17.83
CA ALA A 256 7.93 9.18 -19.14
C ALA A 256 8.31 10.40 -20.02
N ALA A 257 7.89 11.62 -19.69
CA ALA A 257 8.35 12.82 -20.42
C ALA A 257 9.82 13.14 -20.14
N ASN A 258 10.34 12.70 -18.99
CA ASN A 258 11.70 13.00 -18.55
C ASN A 258 12.72 11.93 -18.99
N THR A 259 12.27 10.80 -19.56
CA THR A 259 13.16 9.75 -20.07
C THR A 259 13.71 10.11 -21.44
N THR A 260 14.90 10.72 -21.46
CA THR A 260 15.68 10.79 -22.71
C THR A 260 16.05 9.34 -23.09
N PRO A 261 15.85 8.90 -24.35
CA PRO A 261 16.27 7.56 -24.76
C PRO A 261 17.76 7.36 -24.43
N PRO A 262 18.18 6.23 -23.85
CA PRO A 262 19.59 5.95 -23.71
C PRO A 262 20.21 5.86 -25.11
N ASP A 263 21.05 6.85 -25.45
CA ASP A 263 21.80 6.87 -26.69
C ASP A 263 22.77 5.68 -26.71
N LEU A 264 22.54 4.75 -27.62
CA LEU A 264 23.41 3.59 -27.88
C LEU A 264 24.59 3.97 -28.79
N THR A 265 24.95 5.25 -28.92
CA THR A 265 26.16 5.67 -29.61
C THR A 265 27.11 6.38 -28.66
N GLY A 266 28.25 5.74 -28.39
CA GLY A 266 29.29 6.25 -27.51
C GLY A 266 29.88 7.57 -28.01
N GLY A 267 29.92 8.56 -27.13
CA GLY A 267 30.69 9.80 -27.25
C GLY A 267 30.74 10.52 -25.90
N PRO A 268 31.91 10.92 -25.38
CA PRO A 268 32.01 11.52 -24.06
C PRO A 268 31.59 13.00 -24.14
N GLY A 269 30.39 13.35 -23.65
CA GLY A 269 30.01 14.77 -23.53
C GLY A 269 28.55 15.15 -23.34
N GLY A 270 27.63 14.26 -22.97
CA GLY A 270 26.24 14.63 -22.63
C GLY A 270 26.01 14.75 -21.12
N PRO A 271 25.14 15.65 -20.63
CA PRO A 271 24.96 15.89 -19.20
C PRO A 271 24.37 14.65 -18.54
N GLY A 272 25.13 14.08 -17.59
CA GLY A 272 24.72 12.91 -16.84
C GLY A 272 23.54 13.18 -15.91
N ALA A 273 22.96 12.11 -15.38
CA ALA A 273 21.84 12.06 -14.43
C ALA A 273 22.01 12.88 -13.12
N SER A 274 23.06 13.68 -13.00
CA SER A 274 23.37 14.56 -11.88
C SER A 274 22.72 15.95 -11.94
N ASP A 275 22.07 16.33 -13.05
CA ASP A 275 21.60 17.72 -13.22
C ASP A 275 20.12 17.97 -12.89
N THR A 276 19.43 16.98 -12.32
CA THR A 276 18.07 17.18 -11.78
C THR A 276 18.15 17.78 -10.36
N PRO A 277 17.14 18.56 -9.92
CA PRO A 277 17.04 19.01 -8.54
C PRO A 277 17.10 17.85 -7.52
N ALA A 278 16.54 16.69 -7.88
CA ALA A 278 16.61 15.45 -7.10
C ALA A 278 18.03 14.84 -7.07
N GLY A 279 18.76 14.85 -8.21
CA GLY A 279 20.15 14.41 -8.29
C GLY A 279 21.10 15.24 -7.42
N ARG A 280 20.87 16.57 -7.35
CA ARG A 280 21.59 17.46 -6.42
C ARG A 280 21.27 17.19 -4.94
N ALA A 281 20.04 16.80 -4.63
CA ALA A 281 19.65 16.45 -3.25
C ALA A 281 20.27 15.12 -2.79
N ALA A 282 20.47 14.16 -3.69
CA ALA A 282 21.13 12.89 -3.40
C ALA A 282 22.64 13.05 -3.12
N GLN A 283 23.34 13.87 -3.91
CA GLN A 283 24.78 14.11 -3.72
C GLN A 283 25.13 14.84 -2.40
N LEU A 284 24.19 15.62 -1.86
CA LEU A 284 24.37 16.27 -0.56
C LEU A 284 24.30 15.27 0.62
N ARG A 285 23.67 14.09 0.45
CA ARG A 285 23.59 13.05 1.48
C ARG A 285 24.85 12.17 1.56
N ASP A 286 25.60 12.05 0.46
CA ASP A 286 26.82 11.23 0.37
C ASP A 286 28.06 11.81 1.08
N THR A 287 27.96 13.01 1.68
CA THR A 287 29.09 13.66 2.38
C THR A 287 29.06 13.56 3.91
N MET A 288 28.13 12.80 4.49
CA MET A 288 28.08 12.56 5.94
C MET A 288 28.38 11.09 6.28
N PRO A 289 29.42 10.79 7.09
CA PRO A 289 29.67 9.43 7.54
C PRO A 289 28.57 8.99 8.52
N GLN A 290 27.81 7.95 8.16
CA GLN A 290 26.94 7.23 9.09
C GLN A 290 27.78 6.27 9.95
N PRO A 291 27.50 6.12 11.27
CA PRO A 291 28.20 5.17 12.13
C PRO A 291 27.84 3.71 11.76
N PRO A 292 28.77 2.75 11.91
CA PRO A 292 28.56 1.37 11.47
C PRO A 292 27.55 0.66 12.36
N VAL A 293 26.50 0.10 11.75
CA VAL A 293 25.58 -0.85 12.39
C VAL A 293 26.17 -2.24 12.21
N ALA A 294 26.46 -2.91 13.33
CA ALA A 294 26.89 -4.30 13.36
C ALA A 294 25.72 -5.20 12.95
N VAL A 295 25.93 -6.01 11.91
CA VAL A 295 25.02 -7.08 11.50
C VAL A 295 25.36 -8.34 12.28
N ASP A 296 24.44 -8.80 13.13
CA ASP A 296 24.53 -10.12 13.76
C ASP A 296 24.19 -11.19 12.71
N GLU A 297 25.05 -12.20 12.64
CA GLU A 297 25.04 -13.31 11.70
C GLU A 297 23.79 -14.21 11.89
N MET A 298 23.09 -14.50 10.80
CA MET A 298 21.88 -15.32 10.80
C MET A 298 22.25 -16.82 10.89
N PRO A 299 21.58 -17.64 11.72
CA PRO A 299 21.92 -19.06 11.88
C PRO A 299 21.44 -19.93 10.69
N PRO A 300 22.10 -21.07 10.42
CA PRO A 300 21.81 -21.91 9.26
C PRO A 300 20.50 -22.71 9.38
N PRO A 301 19.89 -23.11 8.24
CA PRO A 301 18.63 -23.86 8.24
C PRO A 301 18.82 -25.34 8.64
N ALA A 302 17.78 -25.92 9.25
CA ALA A 302 17.71 -27.31 9.71
C ALA A 302 17.57 -28.34 8.55
N PRO A 303 18.01 -29.60 8.74
CA PRO A 303 18.09 -30.59 7.66
C PRO A 303 16.75 -31.26 7.33
N ALA A 304 16.57 -31.57 6.05
CA ALA A 304 15.43 -32.32 5.50
C ALA A 304 15.50 -33.84 5.82
N PRO A 305 14.38 -34.55 5.92
CA PRO A 305 14.37 -35.99 6.18
C PRO A 305 14.74 -36.81 4.93
N LEU A 306 15.46 -37.90 5.21
CA LEU A 306 16.07 -38.84 4.29
C LEU A 306 15.03 -39.66 3.47
N HIS A 307 15.25 -39.73 2.15
CA HIS A 307 14.74 -40.80 1.30
C HIS A 307 15.91 -41.63 0.78
N GLU A 308 15.86 -42.94 1.06
CA GLU A 308 16.78 -43.95 0.56
C GLU A 308 16.16 -44.71 -0.64
N PRO A 309 16.98 -45.37 -1.48
CA PRO A 309 16.98 -45.11 -2.91
C PRO A 309 16.42 -46.25 -3.78
N MET A 310 16.19 -45.89 -5.05
CA MET A 310 15.83 -46.78 -6.16
C MET A 310 16.91 -47.85 -6.44
N ALA A 311 16.46 -49.02 -6.92
CA ALA A 311 17.24 -49.86 -7.83
C ALA A 311 16.33 -50.47 -8.92
N ALA A 312 16.85 -50.46 -10.14
CA ALA A 312 16.23 -50.70 -11.44
C ALA A 312 16.30 -52.19 -11.87
N PRO A 313 16.37 -52.53 -13.18
CA PRO A 313 15.39 -52.39 -14.28
C PRO A 313 15.07 -53.76 -14.95
N GLY A 314 14.11 -53.79 -15.89
CA GLY A 314 14.28 -54.63 -17.09
C GLY A 314 13.07 -55.39 -17.67
N VAL A 315 12.86 -55.17 -18.98
CA VAL A 315 12.68 -56.20 -20.03
C VAL A 315 11.28 -56.86 -20.21
N THR A 316 10.50 -56.23 -21.10
CA THR A 316 9.86 -56.71 -22.35
C THR A 316 9.14 -58.08 -22.51
N VAL A 317 7.97 -57.93 -23.16
CA VAL A 317 7.17 -58.76 -24.10
C VAL A 317 6.51 -60.10 -23.66
N PRO A 318 5.35 -60.44 -24.28
CA PRO A 318 4.30 -61.31 -23.72
C PRO A 318 4.23 -62.65 -24.45
N ASP A 319 3.42 -63.60 -23.95
CA ASP A 319 2.72 -64.48 -24.88
C ASP A 319 1.50 -65.23 -24.32
N THR A 320 0.58 -65.48 -25.25
CA THR A 320 -0.41 -66.57 -25.33
C THR A 320 -1.71 -66.59 -24.48
N ALA A 321 -2.78 -66.29 -25.22
CA ALA A 321 -4.20 -66.71 -25.17
C ALA A 321 -4.50 -68.20 -24.88
N PRO A 322 -5.76 -68.73 -25.01
CA PRO A 322 -7.11 -68.13 -24.88
C PRO A 322 -8.12 -69.02 -24.08
N GLY A 323 -9.32 -68.52 -23.75
CA GLY A 323 -10.33 -69.36 -23.08
C GLY A 323 -11.78 -68.84 -22.98
N ARG A 324 -12.51 -68.90 -24.09
CA ARG A 324 -13.97 -69.15 -24.28
C ARG A 324 -15.04 -68.72 -23.23
N ARG A 325 -16.00 -67.95 -23.77
CA ARG A 325 -17.49 -68.05 -23.72
C ARG A 325 -18.22 -68.03 -22.36
N ARG A 326 -19.12 -67.03 -22.21
CA ARG A 326 -20.59 -67.22 -22.30
C ARG A 326 -21.36 -65.89 -22.28
N ARG A 327 -22.39 -65.82 -23.15
CA ARG A 327 -23.49 -64.84 -23.11
C ARG A 327 -24.33 -65.02 -21.84
N THR A 328 -24.91 -63.95 -21.32
CA THR A 328 -26.35 -63.86 -20.96
C THR A 328 -26.74 -62.40 -20.75
N ALA A 329 -28.04 -62.13 -20.89
CA ALA A 329 -28.65 -60.83 -21.04
C ALA A 329 -29.34 -60.34 -19.74
N ARG A 330 -29.72 -59.04 -19.79
CA ARG A 330 -30.91 -58.37 -19.20
C ARG A 330 -30.85 -57.67 -17.84
N SER A 331 -31.49 -56.48 -17.89
CA SER A 331 -32.13 -55.65 -16.85
C SER A 331 -31.19 -54.93 -15.88
N GLY A 332 -31.40 -53.69 -15.47
CA GLY A 332 -32.54 -52.78 -15.56
C GLY A 332 -32.57 -51.95 -14.27
N GLY A 333 -32.39 -50.62 -14.39
CA GLY A 333 -32.80 -49.62 -13.38
C GLY A 333 -32.09 -49.59 -12.01
N ALA A 334 -30.99 -48.83 -11.89
CA ALA A 334 -30.55 -48.25 -10.60
C ALA A 334 -29.53 -47.09 -10.73
N ARG A 335 -29.51 -46.35 -11.85
CA ARG A 335 -28.41 -45.39 -12.13
C ARG A 335 -28.74 -43.91 -11.89
N ARG A 336 -29.84 -43.60 -11.21
CA ARG A 336 -30.25 -42.20 -10.92
C ARG A 336 -29.99 -41.73 -9.48
N TRP A 337 -29.75 -42.63 -8.52
CA TRP A 337 -29.57 -42.24 -7.10
C TRP A 337 -28.11 -42.14 -6.65
N ALA A 338 -27.17 -42.81 -7.34
CA ALA A 338 -25.75 -42.78 -6.98
C ALA A 338 -25.08 -41.41 -7.22
N TRP A 339 -25.55 -40.64 -8.21
CA TRP A 339 -25.01 -39.30 -8.51
C TRP A 339 -25.44 -38.23 -7.50
N LEU A 340 -26.65 -38.33 -6.96
CA LEU A 340 -27.17 -37.36 -5.96
C LEU A 340 -26.49 -37.52 -4.60
N ALA A 341 -26.19 -38.76 -4.18
CA ALA A 341 -25.46 -39.02 -2.95
C ALA A 341 -23.98 -38.58 -3.04
N GLY A 342 -23.34 -38.75 -4.20
CA GLY A 342 -21.98 -38.27 -4.44
C GLY A 342 -21.88 -36.75 -4.45
N ALA A 343 -22.82 -36.06 -5.10
CA ALA A 343 -22.85 -34.60 -5.14
C ALA A 343 -23.03 -33.98 -3.75
N LEU A 344 -23.96 -34.51 -2.94
CA LEU A 344 -24.21 -33.99 -1.60
C LEU A 344 -23.00 -34.19 -0.65
N GLY A 345 -22.31 -35.33 -0.77
CA GLY A 345 -21.09 -35.59 0.01
C GLY A 345 -19.96 -34.61 -0.30
N VAL A 346 -19.76 -34.28 -1.59
CA VAL A 346 -18.75 -33.31 -2.01
C VAL A 346 -19.10 -31.90 -1.56
N THR A 347 -20.39 -31.52 -1.57
CA THR A 347 -20.82 -30.19 -1.10
C THR A 347 -20.61 -30.02 0.41
N VAL A 348 -20.91 -31.05 1.22
CA VAL A 348 -20.74 -30.96 2.67
C VAL A 348 -19.25 -30.91 3.06
N VAL A 349 -18.39 -31.68 2.39
CA VAL A 349 -16.93 -31.63 2.61
C VAL A 349 -16.34 -30.30 2.11
N GLY A 350 -16.82 -29.80 0.96
CA GLY A 350 -16.42 -28.49 0.42
C GLY A 350 -16.82 -27.34 1.34
N LEU A 351 -18.06 -27.33 1.85
CA LEU A 351 -18.53 -26.33 2.81
C LEU A 351 -17.78 -26.42 4.15
N GLY A 352 -17.43 -27.63 4.60
CA GLY A 352 -16.59 -27.82 5.78
C GLY A 352 -15.16 -27.29 5.61
N ALA A 353 -14.55 -27.53 4.45
CA ALA A 353 -13.20 -27.05 4.13
C ALA A 353 -13.17 -25.51 3.94
N VAL A 354 -14.17 -24.94 3.26
CA VAL A 354 -14.32 -23.49 3.09
C VAL A 354 -14.57 -22.81 4.44
N GLY A 355 -15.40 -23.41 5.32
CA GLY A 355 -15.60 -22.93 6.68
C GLY A 355 -14.34 -22.98 7.54
N PHE A 356 -13.52 -24.03 7.40
CA PHE A 356 -12.26 -24.18 8.14
C PHE A 356 -11.20 -23.16 7.70
N VAL A 357 -11.03 -22.95 6.38
CA VAL A 357 -10.09 -21.96 5.82
C VAL A 357 -10.53 -20.53 6.14
N ALA A 358 -11.83 -20.24 6.08
CA ALA A 358 -12.37 -18.94 6.50
C ALA A 358 -12.11 -18.65 7.99
N LEU A 359 -12.20 -19.67 8.85
CA LEU A 359 -11.93 -19.53 10.29
C LEU A 359 -10.44 -19.39 10.64
N GLU A 360 -9.52 -19.93 9.83
CA GLU A 360 -8.08 -19.74 10.02
C GLU A 360 -7.60 -18.35 9.55
N ASN A 361 -8.14 -17.82 8.46
CA ASN A 361 -7.71 -16.52 7.92
C ASN A 361 -8.23 -15.33 8.76
N ILE A 362 -9.34 -15.49 9.49
CA ILE A 362 -9.92 -14.47 10.40
C ILE A 362 -9.10 -14.32 11.71
N ARG A 363 -8.14 -15.21 12.00
CA ARG A 363 -7.39 -15.25 13.28
C ARG A 363 -6.04 -14.50 13.30
N SER A 364 -5.66 -13.80 12.23
CA SER A 364 -4.33 -13.18 12.10
C SER A 364 -4.27 -11.69 12.47
N GLY A 365 -5.41 -11.00 12.56
CA GLY A 365 -5.47 -9.57 12.90
C GLY A 365 -5.09 -9.27 14.35
N TYR A 366 -4.51 -8.10 14.58
CA TYR A 366 -4.31 -7.53 15.92
C TYR A 366 -5.15 -6.25 16.04
N TYR A 367 -5.69 -5.98 17.21
CA TYR A 367 -6.33 -4.71 17.51
C TYR A 367 -6.00 -4.24 18.91
N VAL A 368 -5.98 -2.92 19.09
CA VAL A 368 -5.72 -2.29 20.39
C VAL A 368 -7.05 -1.84 20.96
N GLY A 369 -7.29 -2.20 22.22
CA GLY A 369 -8.51 -1.84 22.96
C GLY A 369 -8.21 -1.38 24.38
N GLU A 370 -9.27 -1.04 25.10
CA GLU A 370 -9.22 -0.67 26.51
C GLU A 370 -9.78 -1.79 27.39
N GLU A 371 -9.07 -2.13 28.46
CA GLU A 371 -9.60 -2.96 29.53
C GLU A 371 -9.14 -2.43 30.89
N ASN A 372 -10.10 -2.16 31.79
CA ASN A 372 -9.84 -1.63 33.13
C ASN A 372 -8.98 -0.35 33.10
N GLY A 373 -9.22 0.55 32.14
CA GLY A 373 -8.48 1.81 31.98
C GLY A 373 -7.06 1.66 31.44
N LYS A 374 -6.65 0.48 30.98
CA LYS A 374 -5.32 0.19 30.42
C LYS A 374 -5.44 -0.19 28.94
N VAL A 375 -4.40 0.15 28.18
CA VAL A 375 -4.25 -0.29 26.80
C VAL A 375 -3.94 -1.79 26.79
N VAL A 376 -4.73 -2.56 26.04
CA VAL A 376 -4.53 -4.00 25.87
C VAL A 376 -4.48 -4.33 24.38
N LEU A 377 -3.53 -5.17 24.00
CA LEU A 377 -3.44 -5.72 22.65
C LEU A 377 -4.23 -7.04 22.57
N TYR A 378 -5.11 -7.14 21.59
CA TYR A 378 -5.90 -8.32 21.29
C TYR A 378 -5.50 -8.89 19.93
N ARG A 379 -5.72 -10.20 19.77
CA ARG A 379 -5.54 -10.95 18.54
C ARG A 379 -6.89 -11.54 18.11
N GLY A 380 -7.27 -11.33 16.87
CA GLY A 380 -8.57 -11.67 16.29
C GLY A 380 -9.31 -10.44 15.76
N THR A 381 -10.61 -10.56 15.56
CA THR A 381 -11.48 -9.50 15.02
C THR A 381 -12.15 -8.67 16.13
N THR A 382 -12.51 -7.43 15.81
CA THR A 382 -13.28 -6.51 16.65
C THR A 382 -14.79 -6.85 16.69
N GLN A 383 -15.27 -7.75 15.84
CA GLN A 383 -16.69 -8.14 15.79
C GLN A 383 -17.08 -9.11 16.92
N GLU A 384 -18.09 -8.72 17.69
CA GLU A 384 -18.70 -9.58 18.70
C GLU A 384 -19.86 -10.38 18.08
N ILE A 385 -19.69 -11.69 17.90
CA ILE A 385 -20.76 -12.59 17.47
C ILE A 385 -21.44 -13.15 18.73
N PRO A 386 -22.78 -13.09 18.87
CA PRO A 386 -23.51 -13.39 20.12
C PRO A 386 -23.39 -14.83 20.66
N VAL A 387 -22.59 -15.71 20.05
CA VAL A 387 -22.43 -17.12 20.44
C VAL A 387 -20.95 -17.54 20.59
N ILE A 388 -19.98 -16.80 20.04
CA ILE A 388 -18.55 -17.18 20.05
C ILE A 388 -17.66 -15.92 20.17
N SER A 389 -16.84 -15.84 21.22
CA SER A 389 -15.75 -14.84 21.28
C SER A 389 -14.59 -15.26 20.38
N LEU A 390 -14.42 -14.56 19.25
CA LEU A 390 -13.35 -14.80 18.27
C LEU A 390 -12.07 -14.01 18.54
N SER A 391 -11.98 -13.29 19.66
CA SER A 391 -10.79 -12.53 20.07
C SER A 391 -10.19 -13.07 21.37
N ARG A 392 -8.85 -13.07 21.43
CA ARG A 392 -8.07 -13.44 22.62
C ARG A 392 -7.05 -12.35 22.89
N LYS A 393 -6.73 -12.09 24.16
CA LYS A 393 -5.60 -11.22 24.52
C LYS A 393 -4.31 -11.75 23.85
N ALA A 394 -3.53 -10.84 23.28
CA ALA A 394 -2.20 -11.18 22.77
C ALA A 394 -1.30 -11.68 23.92
N ASP A 395 -0.28 -12.47 23.58
CA ASP A 395 0.63 -13.07 24.56
C ASP A 395 1.25 -12.02 25.49
N ALA A 396 1.55 -12.39 26.73
CA ALA A 396 2.08 -11.46 27.73
C ALA A 396 3.37 -10.73 27.29
N LYS A 397 4.16 -11.35 26.40
CA LYS A 397 5.39 -10.75 25.82
C LYS A 397 5.10 -9.64 24.80
N GLN A 398 3.89 -9.61 24.24
CA GLN A 398 3.43 -8.64 23.23
C GLN A 398 2.58 -7.53 23.84
N GLN A 399 2.24 -7.63 25.13
CA GLN A 399 1.52 -6.58 25.85
C GLN A 399 2.44 -5.40 26.18
N PRO A 400 1.92 -4.17 26.29
CA PRO A 400 2.71 -3.02 26.69
C PRO A 400 3.36 -3.23 28.07
N ASN A 401 4.69 -3.15 28.11
CA ASN A 401 5.48 -3.24 29.34
C ASN A 401 6.46 -2.05 29.42
N PRO A 402 6.28 -1.10 30.35
CA PRO A 402 5.24 -1.06 31.39
C PRO A 402 3.83 -0.81 30.81
N SER A 403 2.80 -1.23 31.53
CA SER A 403 1.40 -1.05 31.10
C SER A 403 1.05 0.43 30.92
N ILE A 404 0.39 0.75 29.80
CA ILE A 404 0.02 2.13 29.46
C ILE A 404 -1.40 2.41 29.95
N PRO A 405 -1.62 3.37 30.86
CA PRO A 405 -2.97 3.82 31.20
C PRO A 405 -3.56 4.60 30.03
N VAL A 406 -4.81 4.34 29.66
CA VAL A 406 -5.48 5.07 28.56
C VAL A 406 -5.56 6.55 28.87
N ALA A 407 -5.76 6.92 30.13
CA ALA A 407 -5.74 8.31 30.57
C ALA A 407 -4.46 9.05 30.15
N ASP A 408 -3.33 8.35 30.02
CA ASP A 408 -2.01 8.92 29.69
C ASP A 408 -1.73 9.04 28.20
N LEU A 409 -2.68 8.68 27.35
CA LEU A 409 -2.61 8.95 25.91
C LEU A 409 -3.15 10.34 25.58
N PRO A 410 -2.79 10.94 24.43
CA PRO A 410 -3.43 12.16 23.99
C PRO A 410 -4.90 11.93 23.61
N PRO A 411 -5.76 12.98 23.60
CA PRO A 411 -7.22 12.83 23.49
C PRO A 411 -7.69 12.04 22.25
N VAL A 412 -6.98 12.19 21.12
CA VAL A 412 -7.29 11.50 19.87
C VAL A 412 -7.05 10.00 20.01
N GLN A 413 -5.90 9.61 20.59
CA GLN A 413 -5.55 8.21 20.83
C GLN A 413 -6.42 7.59 21.93
N GLN A 414 -6.86 8.36 22.92
CA GLN A 414 -7.82 7.88 23.93
C GLN A 414 -9.14 7.46 23.27
N ALA A 415 -9.67 8.27 22.36
CA ALA A 415 -10.88 7.95 21.62
C ALA A 415 -10.69 6.71 20.73
N ALA A 416 -9.55 6.61 20.03
CA ALA A 416 -9.21 5.46 19.20
C ALA A 416 -9.12 4.16 20.01
N VAL A 417 -8.39 4.15 21.14
CA VAL A 417 -8.24 2.95 22.00
C VAL A 417 -9.59 2.53 22.59
N LYS A 418 -10.44 3.48 23.00
CA LYS A 418 -11.81 3.18 23.47
C LYS A 418 -12.71 2.63 22.37
N ALA A 419 -12.52 3.09 21.13
CA ALA A 419 -13.27 2.63 19.98
C ALA A 419 -12.82 1.25 19.46
N LYS A 420 -11.70 0.70 19.97
CA LYS A 420 -11.02 -0.51 19.48
C LYS A 420 -10.61 -0.38 18.01
N TYR A 421 -9.32 -0.20 17.73
CA TYR A 421 -8.83 -0.02 16.36
C TYR A 421 -7.82 -1.10 15.96
N GLU A 422 -7.84 -1.48 14.69
CA GLU A 422 -6.96 -2.52 14.15
C GLU A 422 -5.54 -2.02 13.96
N VAL A 423 -4.58 -2.90 14.21
CA VAL A 423 -3.14 -2.62 14.08
C VAL A 423 -2.44 -3.72 13.28
N LYS A 424 -1.44 -3.32 12.49
CA LYS A 424 -0.70 -4.20 11.56
C LYS A 424 0.24 -5.21 12.27
N GLY A 425 0.26 -5.24 13.60
CA GLY A 425 1.06 -6.18 14.39
C GLY A 425 1.33 -5.68 15.82
N PRO A 426 2.04 -6.47 16.64
CA PRO A 426 2.37 -6.09 18.03
C PRO A 426 3.31 -4.88 18.12
N GLN A 427 4.02 -4.54 17.04
CA GLN A 427 4.90 -3.38 16.95
C GLN A 427 4.17 -2.05 17.16
N ALA A 428 2.88 -1.97 16.78
CA ALA A 428 2.07 -0.77 16.96
C ALA A 428 1.90 -0.35 18.43
N VAL A 429 2.07 -1.28 19.37
CA VAL A 429 2.08 -0.95 20.81
C VAL A 429 3.34 -0.17 21.18
N GLN A 430 4.47 -0.44 20.53
CA GLN A 430 5.73 0.31 20.74
C GLN A 430 5.60 1.73 20.19
N ASP A 431 4.94 1.90 19.04
CA ASP A 431 4.63 3.23 18.50
C ASP A 431 3.74 4.03 19.46
N LEU A 432 2.80 3.35 20.12
CA LEU A 432 1.96 3.96 21.16
C LEU A 432 2.78 4.45 22.36
N MET A 433 3.85 3.75 22.73
CA MET A 433 4.75 4.17 23.82
C MET A 433 5.47 5.49 23.55
N ASN A 434 5.70 5.82 22.27
CA ASN A 434 6.37 7.07 21.87
C ASN A 434 5.46 8.30 21.99
N VAL A 435 4.14 8.10 21.99
CA VAL A 435 3.14 9.17 22.08
C VAL A 435 2.49 9.30 23.46
N VAL A 436 2.87 8.46 24.43
CA VAL A 436 2.33 8.55 25.80
C VAL A 436 2.75 9.86 26.48
N CYS A 437 1.78 10.54 27.07
CA CYS A 437 1.99 11.71 27.92
C CYS A 437 2.64 11.29 29.24
N ARG A 438 3.92 11.63 29.40
CA ARG A 438 4.72 11.27 30.57
C ARG A 438 4.43 12.25 31.72
N HIS A 439 4.56 11.74 32.93
CA HIS A 439 4.52 12.53 34.16
C HIS A 439 5.94 12.95 34.53
N ALA A 440 6.22 14.25 34.44
CA ALA A 440 7.49 14.82 34.84
C ALA A 440 7.40 15.29 36.30
N ILE A 441 8.31 14.80 37.15
CA ILE A 441 8.53 15.36 38.49
C ILE A 441 9.45 16.56 38.31
N THR A 442 8.97 17.75 38.67
CA THR A 442 9.66 19.01 38.41
C THR A 442 9.47 20.00 39.55
N ALA A 443 10.33 21.01 39.64
CA ALA A 443 10.21 22.06 40.63
C ALA A 443 9.43 23.25 40.04
N GLU A 444 8.41 23.71 40.78
CA GLU A 444 7.72 24.97 40.53
C GLU A 444 7.96 25.88 41.74
N GLY A 445 8.90 26.82 41.61
CA GLY A 445 9.46 27.54 42.74
C GLY A 445 10.24 26.60 43.66
N ASP A 446 9.87 26.56 44.94
CA ASP A 446 10.48 25.67 45.95
C ASP A 446 9.71 24.34 46.12
N LYS A 447 8.59 24.12 45.42
CA LYS A 447 7.77 22.90 45.58
C LYS A 447 8.00 21.90 44.47
N VAL A 448 8.08 20.62 44.84
CA VAL A 448 8.19 19.49 43.90
C VAL A 448 6.80 19.06 43.43
N VAL A 449 6.47 19.35 42.17
CA VAL A 449 5.15 19.08 41.57
C VAL A 449 5.24 18.01 40.49
N VAL A 450 4.13 17.33 40.21
CA VAL A 450 4.03 16.37 39.10
C VAL A 450 3.18 16.98 37.99
N ILE A 451 3.79 17.17 36.82
CA ILE A 451 3.12 17.73 35.64
C ILE A 451 3.11 16.68 34.54
N LYS A 452 1.92 16.39 34.03
CA LYS A 452 1.72 15.51 32.89
C LYS A 452 1.89 16.27 31.59
N GLY A 453 2.57 15.67 30.61
CA GLY A 453 2.71 16.24 29.26
C GLY A 453 3.67 17.43 29.15
N ARG A 454 4.46 17.72 30.19
CA ARG A 454 5.40 18.84 30.20
C ARG A 454 6.47 18.65 29.11
N GLY A 455 6.55 19.57 28.16
CA GLY A 455 7.52 19.52 27.06
C GLY A 455 7.16 18.56 25.92
N GLN A 456 5.92 18.06 25.88
CA GLN A 456 5.44 17.18 24.80
C GLN A 456 4.38 17.91 23.96
N ASN A 457 4.68 18.13 22.67
CA ASN A 457 3.81 18.93 21.77
C ASN A 457 2.39 18.38 21.61
N GLN A 458 2.20 17.07 21.78
CA GLN A 458 0.90 16.40 21.64
C GLN A 458 0.13 16.24 22.96
N CYS A 459 0.70 16.70 24.08
CA CYS A 459 0.09 16.57 25.39
C CYS A 459 -0.11 17.95 26.02
N LYS A 460 -1.35 18.29 26.37
CA LYS A 460 -1.61 19.53 27.11
C LYS A 460 -0.99 19.41 28.52
N PRO A 461 -0.11 20.33 28.93
CA PRO A 461 0.49 20.26 30.25
C PRO A 461 -0.56 20.47 31.33
N GLU A 462 -0.66 19.51 32.25
CA GLU A 462 -1.62 19.53 33.35
C GLU A 462 -0.91 19.22 34.66
N LYS A 463 -1.17 20.02 35.69
CA LYS A 463 -0.66 19.78 37.04
C LYS A 463 -1.53 18.72 37.70
N VAL A 464 -0.98 17.52 37.90
CA VAL A 464 -1.74 16.36 38.38
C VAL A 464 -1.62 16.20 39.90
N MET A 465 -0.53 16.71 40.49
CA MET A 465 -0.30 16.69 41.94
C MET A 465 0.41 17.95 42.43
N ASP A 466 -0.07 18.47 43.57
CA ASP A 466 0.60 19.53 44.31
C ASP A 466 1.68 18.98 45.24
N GLY A 467 2.85 19.61 45.19
CA GLY A 467 4.00 19.24 46.01
C GLY A 467 3.85 19.62 47.47
N GLN A 468 3.80 18.61 48.35
CA GLN A 468 4.04 18.78 49.79
C GLN A 468 5.53 18.73 50.16
N LEU A 469 6.39 18.37 49.20
CA LEU A 469 7.84 18.34 49.34
C LEU A 469 8.46 19.62 48.80
N THR A 470 9.39 20.19 49.54
CA THR A 470 10.21 21.31 49.07
C THR A 470 11.50 20.78 48.46
N LEU A 471 11.96 21.42 47.39
CA LEU A 471 13.15 20.98 46.66
C LEU A 471 14.40 21.07 47.55
N GLY A 472 14.49 22.09 48.41
CA GLY A 472 15.62 22.28 49.32
C GLY A 472 15.75 21.23 50.44
N GLU A 473 14.70 20.45 50.71
CA GLU A 473 14.73 19.36 51.70
C GLU A 473 15.31 18.05 51.13
N LEU A 474 15.40 17.92 49.80
CA LEU A 474 15.87 16.70 49.14
C LEU A 474 17.40 16.62 49.09
N PRO A 475 17.97 15.41 49.02
CA PRO A 475 19.39 15.18 48.70
C PRO A 475 19.84 15.87 47.41
N GLU A 476 21.10 16.30 47.33
CA GLU A 476 21.61 17.06 46.16
C GLU A 476 21.49 16.28 44.85
N ASN A 477 21.65 14.95 44.91
CA ASN A 477 21.48 14.07 43.76
C ASN A 477 20.04 14.06 43.24
N ASP A 478 19.06 14.07 44.15
CA ASP A 478 17.64 14.07 43.82
C ASP A 478 17.21 15.45 43.31
N GLN A 479 17.71 16.52 43.92
CA GLN A 479 17.52 17.88 43.43
C GLN A 479 18.04 18.03 42.00
N LYS A 480 19.23 17.48 41.72
CA LYS A 480 19.83 17.48 40.38
C LYS A 480 18.99 16.64 39.40
N ALA A 481 18.53 15.46 39.79
CA ALA A 481 17.68 14.63 38.94
C ALA A 481 16.35 15.31 38.56
N ILE A 482 15.74 16.06 39.50
CA ILE A 482 14.53 16.86 39.26
C ILE A 482 14.81 18.04 38.33
N ARG A 483 15.94 18.76 38.53
CA ARG A 483 16.33 19.91 37.69
C ARG A 483 16.72 19.50 36.27
N ASP A 484 17.43 18.38 36.13
CA ASP A 484 17.86 17.82 34.84
C ASP A 484 16.70 17.17 34.06
N GLY A 485 15.48 17.12 34.64
CA GLY A 485 14.30 16.56 33.99
C GLY A 485 14.36 15.04 33.79
N LYS A 486 15.21 14.32 34.54
CA LYS A 486 15.45 12.88 34.37
C LYS A 486 14.31 12.01 34.90
N LEU A 487 13.33 12.59 35.58
CA LEU A 487 12.21 11.90 36.21
C LEU A 487 10.92 12.04 35.38
N ALA A 488 10.97 11.56 34.13
CA ALA A 488 9.81 11.45 33.25
C ALA A 488 9.28 10.01 33.25
N LEU A 489 8.14 9.78 33.89
CA LEU A 489 7.59 8.45 34.18
C LEU A 489 6.28 8.21 33.41
N VAL A 490 6.02 6.96 33.04
CA VAL A 490 4.73 6.54 32.46
C VAL A 490 3.84 6.02 33.58
N GLY A 491 2.61 6.55 33.67
CA GLY A 491 1.66 6.20 34.72
C GLY A 491 1.72 7.11 35.95
N ARG A 492 0.55 7.60 36.38
CA ARG A 492 0.39 8.39 37.61
C ARG A 492 0.85 7.64 38.86
N GLN A 493 0.53 6.36 39.00
CA GLN A 493 0.94 5.55 40.15
C GLN A 493 2.46 5.40 40.28
N THR A 494 3.15 5.26 39.15
CA THR A 494 4.62 5.21 39.12
C THR A 494 5.22 6.52 39.61
N ALA A 495 4.65 7.65 39.18
CA ALA A 495 5.07 8.97 39.66
C ALA A 495 4.80 9.17 41.16
N GLU A 496 3.67 8.67 41.67
CA GLU A 496 3.35 8.69 43.11
C GLU A 496 4.33 7.84 43.94
N GLN A 497 4.72 6.66 43.43
CA GLN A 497 5.71 5.80 44.08
C GLN A 497 7.10 6.43 44.11
N GLU A 498 7.54 7.04 43.01
CA GLU A 498 8.82 7.76 42.97
C GLU A 498 8.80 8.98 43.90
N LEU A 499 7.68 9.71 43.98
CA LEU A 499 7.53 10.79 44.95
C LEU A 499 7.58 10.29 46.40
N ALA A 500 7.02 9.11 46.68
CA ALA A 500 7.12 8.47 47.99
C ALA A 500 8.54 8.02 48.33
N LYS A 501 9.32 7.55 47.34
CA LYS A 501 10.76 7.24 47.52
C LYS A 501 11.56 8.49 47.83
N LEU A 502 11.34 9.58 47.10
CA LEU A 502 11.96 10.89 47.39
C LEU A 502 11.63 11.36 48.81
N LYS A 503 10.38 11.16 49.24
CA LYS A 503 9.95 11.47 50.61
C LYS A 503 10.67 10.61 51.66
N ALA A 504 10.78 9.31 51.41
CA ALA A 504 11.49 8.38 52.30
C ALA A 504 12.99 8.70 52.38
N HIS A 505 13.61 9.07 51.25
CA HIS A 505 15.03 9.44 51.20
C HIS A 505 15.30 10.74 51.97
N ARG A 506 14.41 11.73 51.84
CA ARG A 506 14.43 12.93 52.70
C ARG A 506 14.31 12.57 54.18
N ASP A 507 13.32 11.75 54.55
CA ASP A 507 13.09 11.38 55.95
C ASP A 507 14.29 10.61 56.52
N GLN A 508 14.93 9.74 55.72
CA GLN A 508 16.19 9.07 56.08
C GLN A 508 17.35 10.06 56.28
N CYS A 509 17.49 11.07 55.42
CA CYS A 509 18.49 12.12 55.58
C CYS A 509 18.24 13.00 56.82
N ARG A 510 16.97 13.21 57.18
CA ARG A 510 16.60 13.92 58.42
C ARG A 510 16.98 13.12 59.65
N ASP A 511 16.74 11.81 59.63
CA ASP A 511 16.95 10.93 60.78
C ASP A 511 18.43 10.48 60.92
N ASN A 512 19.21 10.47 59.82
CA ASN A 512 20.65 10.20 59.82
C ASN A 512 21.43 11.14 58.88
N PRO A 513 21.80 12.35 59.35
CA PRO A 513 22.45 13.40 58.55
C PRO A 513 23.86 13.03 58.05
N SER A 514 24.49 12.00 58.61
CA SER A 514 25.84 11.54 58.29
C SER A 514 25.92 10.76 56.96
N THR A 515 24.77 10.49 56.33
CA THR A 515 24.68 9.70 55.10
C THR A 515 25.13 10.53 53.89
N GLN A 516 25.98 9.95 53.03
CA GLN A 516 26.59 10.65 51.90
C GLN A 516 25.52 11.17 50.90
N GLY A 517 25.48 12.49 50.68
CA GLY A 517 24.56 13.14 49.71
C GLY A 517 23.35 13.86 50.32
N CYS A 518 23.17 13.80 51.64
CA CYS A 518 22.12 14.54 52.36
C CYS A 518 22.46 16.05 52.49
N PRO A 519 21.46 16.94 52.43
CA PRO A 519 21.69 18.38 52.59
C PRO A 519 22.16 18.70 54.01
N GLN A 520 23.28 19.42 54.15
CA GLN A 520 23.77 19.81 55.47
C GLN A 520 22.84 20.86 56.11
N PRO A 521 22.56 20.77 57.42
CA PRO A 521 21.75 21.77 58.09
C PRO A 521 22.42 23.14 57.93
N ARG A 522 21.68 24.12 57.40
CA ARG A 522 22.13 25.51 57.34
C ARG A 522 22.37 26.00 58.77
N GLU A 523 23.63 26.17 59.15
CA GLU A 523 24.01 26.98 60.31
C GLU A 523 23.53 28.42 60.06
N GLY A 524 22.45 28.84 60.70
CA GLY A 524 22.00 30.24 60.62
C GLY A 524 20.50 30.44 60.73
N GLY A 525 19.92 30.11 61.87
CA GLY A 525 18.55 30.49 62.25
C GLY A 525 18.55 31.08 63.65
N GLY A 526 18.96 32.34 63.78
CA GLY A 526 18.84 33.10 65.01
C GLY A 526 17.37 33.13 65.48
N ARG A 527 17.15 32.79 66.75
CA ARG A 527 15.86 32.94 67.43
C ARG A 527 15.40 34.41 67.37
N PRO A 528 14.09 34.68 67.21
CA PRO A 528 13.57 36.02 67.39
C PRO A 528 13.63 36.39 68.89
N ARG A 529 14.18 37.57 69.18
CA ARG A 529 13.86 38.38 70.36
C ARG A 529 13.66 39.82 69.90
#